data_AF-A0A434BZP2-F1
#
_entry.id   AF-A0A434BZP2-F1
#
_cell.length_a   1.000
_cell.length_b   1.000
_cell.length_c   1.000
_cell.angle_alpha   90.00
_cell.angle_beta   90.00
_cell.angle_gamma   90.00
#
_symmetry.space_group_name_H-M   'P 1'
#
loop_
_entity.id
_entity.type
_entity.pdbx_description
1 polymer ?
#
loop_
_entity_poly.entity_id
_entity_poly.type
_entity_poly.pdbx_seq_one_letter_code
_entity_poly.pdbx_strand_id
1 'polypeptide(L)'
;SVLLSDGSELPADLIVYATGYGSMNGWAADLISRETADKVGKCWGLGSNTTKDPGPWEGELRNMWKPTQQEALWFHGGNLHQSRHYSQFLALQLKARQAGLATPVYGLQQVHHKG
;
A
#
# COMPACT_ATOMS: atom_id res chain seq x y z
N SER A 1 -22.75 -15.65 -20.72
CA SER A 1 -23.79 -14.69 -20.30
C SER A 1 -23.52 -14.24 -18.86
N VAL A 2 -24.15 -13.14 -18.43
CA VAL A 2 -24.10 -12.63 -17.05
C VAL A 2 -25.52 -12.57 -16.52
N LEU A 3 -25.78 -13.18 -15.36
CA LEU A 3 -27.05 -13.04 -14.63
C LEU A 3 -26.91 -11.86 -13.66
N LEU A 4 -27.76 -10.85 -13.84
CA LEU A 4 -27.80 -9.67 -12.97
C LEU A 4 -28.66 -9.94 -11.72
N SER A 5 -28.48 -9.11 -10.70
CA SER A 5 -29.19 -9.27 -9.41
C SER A 5 -30.70 -9.06 -9.49
N ASP A 6 -31.20 -8.44 -10.56
CA ASP A 6 -32.63 -8.30 -10.87
C ASP A 6 -33.21 -9.54 -11.58
N GLY A 7 -32.39 -10.57 -11.80
CA GLY A 7 -32.78 -11.81 -12.47
C GLY A 7 -32.71 -11.75 -14.00
N SER A 8 -32.33 -10.62 -14.60
CA SER A 8 -32.14 -10.52 -16.05
C SER A 8 -30.82 -11.19 -16.48
N GLU A 9 -30.84 -11.87 -17.63
CA GLU A 9 -29.66 -12.50 -18.20
C GLU A 9 -29.22 -11.78 -19.47
N LEU A 10 -27.94 -11.40 -19.51
CA LEU A 10 -27.32 -10.77 -20.67
C LEU A 10 -26.41 -11.77 -21.38
N PRO A 11 -26.70 -12.14 -22.64
CA PRO A 11 -25.77 -12.91 -23.47
C PRO A 11 -24.43 -12.18 -23.61
N ALA A 12 -23.32 -12.92 -23.52
CA ALA A 12 -21.98 -12.36 -23.66
C ALA A 12 -21.05 -13.43 -24.23
N ASP A 13 -20.33 -13.07 -25.28
CA ASP A 13 -19.29 -13.91 -25.91
C ASP A 13 -17.94 -13.83 -25.15
N LEU A 14 -17.72 -12.72 -24.42
CA LEU A 14 -16.54 -12.48 -23.60
C LEU A 14 -16.91 -11.68 -22.34
N ILE A 15 -16.27 -12.02 -21.22
CA ILE A 15 -16.39 -11.28 -19.94
C ILE A 15 -14.99 -10.85 -19.51
N VAL A 16 -14.81 -9.55 -19.28
CA VAL A 16 -13.54 -8.98 -18.79
C VAL A 16 -13.70 -8.57 -17.32
N TYR A 17 -12.92 -9.18 -16.44
CA TYR A 17 -12.93 -8.87 -15.01
C TYR A 17 -12.04 -7.65 -14.72
N ALA A 18 -12.68 -6.47 -14.70
CA ALA A 18 -12.05 -5.21 -14.28
C ALA A 18 -12.27 -4.94 -12.77
N THR A 19 -12.13 -5.96 -11.92
CA THR A 19 -12.49 -5.92 -10.49
C THR A 19 -11.48 -5.16 -9.61
N GLY A 20 -10.38 -4.66 -10.20
CA GLY A 20 -9.34 -3.94 -9.50
C GLY A 20 -8.47 -4.82 -8.61
N TYR A 21 -7.66 -4.17 -7.76
CA TYR A 21 -6.77 -4.82 -6.80
C TYR A 21 -7.18 -4.46 -5.37
N GLY A 22 -6.99 -5.40 -4.44
CA GLY A 22 -7.15 -5.15 -3.02
C GLY A 22 -6.06 -4.21 -2.46
N SER A 23 -6.27 -3.70 -1.25
CA SER A 23 -5.27 -2.87 -0.58
C SER A 23 -4.07 -3.71 -0.10
N MET A 24 -2.89 -3.10 -0.06
CA MET A 24 -1.71 -3.73 0.55
C MET A 24 -1.89 -3.98 2.06
N ASN A 25 -2.73 -3.17 2.72
CA ASN A 25 -3.12 -3.37 4.11
C ASN A 25 -3.89 -4.67 4.33
N GLY A 26 -4.80 -5.02 3.40
CA GLY A 26 -5.52 -6.29 3.46
C GLY A 26 -4.57 -7.48 3.40
N TRP A 27 -3.60 -7.45 2.49
CA TRP A 27 -2.55 -8.47 2.43
C TRP A 27 -1.69 -8.52 3.70
N ALA A 28 -1.35 -7.39 4.31
CA ALA A 28 -0.62 -7.39 5.58
C ALA A 28 -1.45 -8.01 6.72
N ALA A 29 -2.77 -7.80 6.72
CA ALA A 29 -3.67 -8.41 7.70
C ALA A 29 -3.75 -9.93 7.53
N ASP A 30 -3.87 -10.39 6.29
CA ASP A 30 -4.05 -11.81 5.95
C ASP A 30 -2.75 -12.62 6.07
N LEU A 31 -1.60 -12.04 5.69
CA LEU A 31 -0.30 -12.73 5.68
C LEU A 31 0.45 -12.65 7.00
N ILE A 32 0.25 -11.58 7.78
CA ILE A 32 0.99 -11.33 9.03
C ILE A 32 0.03 -11.30 10.21
N SER A 33 -0.77 -10.24 10.33
CA SER A 33 -1.83 -10.10 11.34
C SER A 33 -2.58 -8.79 11.17
N ARG A 34 -3.82 -8.73 11.67
CA ARG A 34 -4.60 -7.48 11.80
C ARG A 34 -3.83 -6.41 12.58
N GLU A 35 -3.15 -6.79 13.66
CA GLU A 35 -2.36 -5.87 14.50
C GLU A 35 -1.23 -5.22 13.69
N THR A 36 -0.52 -6.00 12.86
CA THR A 36 0.52 -5.46 11.99
C THR A 36 -0.05 -4.51 10.95
N ALA A 37 -1.19 -4.87 10.32
CA ALA A 37 -1.84 -4.00 9.35
C ALA A 37 -2.29 -2.65 9.96
N ASP A 38 -2.87 -2.69 11.16
CA ASP A 38 -3.27 -1.50 11.91
C ASP A 38 -2.06 -0.67 12.34
N LYS A 39 -0.97 -1.32 12.74
CA LYS A 39 0.28 -0.65 13.15
C LYS A 39 0.96 0.04 11.98
N VAL A 40 0.96 -0.55 10.79
CA VAL A 40 1.46 0.11 9.57
C VAL A 40 0.58 1.31 9.21
N GLY A 41 -0.74 1.13 9.29
CA GLY A 41 -1.72 2.11 8.82
C GLY A 41 -1.81 2.18 7.30
N LYS A 42 -2.63 3.10 6.78
CA LYS A 42 -2.94 3.18 5.34
C LYS A 42 -1.69 3.21 4.44
N CYS A 43 -1.66 2.35 3.44
CA CYS A 43 -0.72 2.43 2.32
C CYS A 43 -1.34 3.26 1.19
N TRP A 44 -0.50 4.03 0.49
CA TRP A 44 -0.90 4.97 -0.56
C TRP A 44 -1.73 6.18 -0.07
N GLY A 45 -1.90 7.13 -0.97
CA GLY A 45 -2.49 8.44 -0.69
C GLY A 45 -1.47 9.43 -0.15
N LEU A 46 -1.81 10.70 -0.22
CA LEU A 46 -1.00 11.81 0.29
C LEU A 46 -1.70 12.53 1.43
N GLY A 47 -2.97 12.22 1.68
CA GLY A 47 -3.79 12.92 2.66
C GLY A 47 -4.44 14.17 2.13
N SER A 48 -4.88 14.14 0.88
CA SER A 48 -5.51 15.27 0.19
C SER A 48 -6.91 15.65 0.72
N ASN A 49 -7.37 15.03 1.81
CA ASN A 49 -8.69 15.22 2.40
C ASN A 49 -9.86 14.96 1.42
N THR A 50 -9.72 13.96 0.57
CA THR A 50 -10.80 13.48 -0.32
C THR A 50 -11.42 12.20 0.23
N THR A 51 -12.58 11.80 -0.29
CA THR A 51 -13.30 10.59 0.16
C THR A 51 -12.43 9.32 0.15
N LYS A 52 -11.52 9.18 -0.81
CA LYS A 52 -10.63 8.01 -0.92
C LYS A 52 -9.22 8.25 -0.36
N ASP A 53 -8.85 9.50 -0.10
CA ASP A 53 -7.58 9.91 0.49
C ASP A 53 -7.81 10.89 1.66
N PRO A 54 -8.30 10.39 2.81
CA PRO A 54 -8.56 11.22 3.97
C PRO A 54 -7.26 11.85 4.49
N GLY A 55 -7.37 13.05 5.04
CA GLY A 55 -6.24 13.75 5.65
C GLY A 55 -5.70 13.06 6.92
N PRO A 56 -4.66 13.60 7.55
CA PRO A 56 -3.96 14.83 7.16
C PRO A 56 -2.98 14.59 6.00
N TRP A 57 -2.58 15.69 5.35
CA TRP A 57 -1.53 15.69 4.33
C TRP A 57 -0.18 15.24 4.91
N GLU A 58 0.48 14.29 4.26
CA GLU A 58 1.73 13.68 4.74
C GLU A 58 2.99 14.13 3.99
N GLY A 59 2.85 14.95 2.95
CA GLY A 59 3.96 15.45 2.12
C GLY A 59 4.50 14.41 1.11
N GLU A 60 4.36 13.13 1.42
CA GLU A 60 4.81 12.01 0.60
C GLU A 60 3.76 10.89 0.61
N LEU A 61 3.92 9.92 -0.30
CA LEU A 61 3.05 8.75 -0.31
C LEU A 61 3.18 7.95 1.00
N ARG A 62 2.04 7.53 1.55
CA ARG A 62 2.01 6.76 2.79
C ARG A 62 2.60 5.37 2.61
N ASN A 63 3.54 5.02 3.50
CA ASN A 63 4.09 3.68 3.68
C ASN A 63 4.69 3.00 2.42
N MET A 64 4.90 3.73 1.32
CA MET A 64 5.48 3.20 0.08
C MET A 64 6.98 3.44 0.01
N TRP A 65 7.75 2.38 -0.19
CA TRP A 65 9.21 2.39 -0.40
C TRP A 65 10.05 3.04 0.71
N LYS A 66 9.46 3.20 1.89
CA LYS A 66 10.08 3.81 3.09
C LYS A 66 9.78 2.95 4.33
N PRO A 67 10.52 3.13 5.44
CA PRO A 67 10.26 2.37 6.65
C PRO A 67 8.85 2.65 7.16
N THR A 68 8.19 1.61 7.67
CA THR A 68 6.85 1.74 8.26
C THR A 68 6.93 1.77 9.78
N GLN A 69 5.79 2.01 10.42
CA GLN A 69 5.62 1.89 11.87
C GLN A 69 5.85 0.46 12.37
N GLN A 70 5.70 -0.55 11.51
CA GLN A 70 6.16 -1.89 11.80
C GLN A 70 7.66 -2.01 11.48
N GLU A 71 8.44 -2.40 12.49
CA GLU A 71 9.86 -2.61 12.34
C GLU A 71 10.15 -3.69 11.27
N ALA A 72 11.20 -3.44 10.50
CA ALA A 72 11.68 -4.31 9.44
C ALA A 72 10.68 -4.62 8.31
N LEU A 73 9.66 -3.77 8.11
CA LEU A 73 8.67 -3.91 7.04
C LEU A 73 8.67 -2.72 6.07
N TRP A 74 8.66 -3.03 4.77
CA TRP A 74 8.53 -2.10 3.65
C TRP A 74 7.51 -2.61 2.63
N PHE A 75 6.80 -1.68 1.99
CA PHE A 75 5.97 -1.99 0.83
C PHE A 75 6.67 -1.56 -0.46
N HIS A 76 6.69 -2.47 -1.43
CA HIS A 76 7.16 -2.21 -2.79
C HIS A 76 6.05 -2.53 -3.78
N GLY A 77 5.62 -1.54 -4.55
CA GLY A 77 4.64 -1.72 -5.60
C GLY A 77 4.45 -0.46 -6.42
N GLY A 78 3.27 -0.30 -7.00
CA GLY A 78 2.99 0.73 -7.99
C GLY A 78 3.12 0.19 -9.42
N ASN A 79 3.01 1.09 -10.39
CA ASN A 79 3.23 0.73 -11.79
C ASN A 79 4.72 0.54 -12.09
N LEU A 80 5.05 0.08 -13.30
CA LEU A 80 6.44 -0.21 -13.71
C LEU A 80 7.38 0.99 -13.51
N HIS A 81 6.90 2.21 -13.76
CA HIS A 81 7.70 3.43 -13.56
C HIS A 81 8.05 3.62 -12.09
N GLN A 82 7.06 3.54 -11.19
CA GLN A 82 7.27 3.68 -9.76
C GLN A 82 8.16 2.56 -9.22
N SER A 83 7.88 1.30 -9.55
CA SER A 83 8.68 0.17 -9.09
C SER A 83 10.14 0.29 -9.54
N ARG A 84 10.40 0.64 -10.81
CA ARG A 84 11.77 0.87 -11.30
C ARG A 84 12.47 1.98 -10.54
N HIS A 85 11.83 3.15 -10.43
CA HIS A 85 12.42 4.32 -9.78
C HIS A 85 12.73 4.06 -8.30
N TYR A 86 11.78 3.48 -7.55
CA TYR A 86 11.91 3.31 -6.11
C TYR A 86 12.67 2.06 -5.66
N SER A 87 12.94 1.12 -6.57
CA SER A 87 13.70 -0.10 -6.26
C SER A 87 15.08 0.20 -5.67
N GLN A 88 15.82 1.15 -6.25
CA GLN A 88 17.15 1.53 -5.79
C GLN A 88 17.12 2.14 -4.39
N PHE A 89 16.19 3.05 -4.12
CA PHE A 89 16.09 3.69 -2.79
C PHE A 89 15.74 2.69 -1.70
N LEU A 90 14.80 1.78 -1.96
CA LEU A 90 14.44 0.72 -1.02
C LEU A 90 15.62 -0.24 -0.80
N ALA A 91 16.28 -0.69 -1.88
CA ALA A 91 17.43 -1.58 -1.77
C ALA A 91 18.58 -0.98 -0.96
N LEU A 92 18.86 0.31 -1.13
CA LEU A 92 19.89 1.02 -0.35
C LEU A 92 19.52 1.09 1.14
N GLN A 93 18.25 1.34 1.47
CA GLN A 93 17.78 1.31 2.86
C GLN A 93 17.94 -0.06 3.52
N LEU A 94 17.66 -1.14 2.80
CA LEU A 94 17.84 -2.50 3.28
C LEU A 94 19.33 -2.85 3.41
N LYS A 95 20.14 -2.49 2.41
CA LYS A 95 21.57 -2.75 2.40
C LYS A 95 22.29 -2.01 3.54
N ALA A 96 21.94 -0.75 3.80
CA ALA A 96 22.50 0.01 4.90
C ALA A 96 22.24 -0.67 6.24
N ARG A 97 21.00 -1.10 6.50
CA ARG A 97 20.65 -1.89 7.70
C ARG A 97 21.41 -3.20 7.78
N GLN A 98 21.48 -3.95 6.68
CA GLN A 98 22.22 -5.22 6.60
C GLN A 98 23.73 -5.03 6.86
N ALA A 99 24.29 -3.89 6.47
CA ALA A 99 25.68 -3.54 6.70
C ALA A 99 25.94 -2.89 8.09
N GLY A 100 24.92 -2.78 8.95
CA GLY A 100 25.04 -2.13 10.25
C GLY A 100 25.24 -0.61 10.18
N LEU A 101 24.94 0.01 9.04
CA LEU A 101 24.98 1.47 8.89
C LEU A 101 23.72 2.08 9.50
N ALA A 102 23.90 3.17 10.26
CA ALA A 102 22.78 3.90 10.81
C ALA A 102 21.87 4.44 9.68
N THR A 103 20.60 4.08 9.71
CA THR A 103 19.57 4.61 8.81
C THR A 103 18.57 5.42 9.63
N PRO A 104 18.94 6.65 10.04
CA PRO A 104 18.05 7.49 10.83
C PRO A 104 16.77 7.78 10.03
N VAL A 105 15.62 7.59 10.67
CA VAL A 105 14.31 7.92 10.10
C VAL A 105 13.86 9.23 10.75
N TYR A 106 14.02 10.34 10.02
CA TYR A 106 13.76 11.68 10.55
C TYR A 106 12.28 12.06 10.60
N GLY A 107 11.40 11.28 9.99
CA GLY A 107 9.96 11.56 9.94
C GLY A 107 9.17 10.30 9.65
N LEU A 108 8.87 9.54 10.70
CA LEU A 108 7.91 8.43 10.62
C LEU A 108 6.53 8.99 10.93
N GLN A 109 5.64 8.98 9.94
CA GLN A 109 4.31 9.56 10.08
C GLN A 109 3.48 8.79 11.11
N GLN A 110 2.67 9.52 11.89
CA GLN A 110 1.72 8.90 12.81
C GLN A 110 0.63 8.16 12.02
N VAL A 111 0.16 7.06 12.58
CA VAL A 111 -0.97 6.33 11.99
C VAL A 111 -2.26 7.05 12.32
N HIS A 112 -2.88 7.63 11.30
CA HIS A 112 -4.20 8.26 11.41
C HIS A 112 -5.34 7.35 10.96
N HIS A 113 -5.03 6.29 10.20
CA HIS A 113 -6.00 5.39 9.58
C HIS A 113 -5.55 3.95 9.74
N LYS A 114 -6.43 3.11 10.29
CA LYS A 114 -6.21 1.67 10.44
C LYS A 114 -6.36 0.92 9.11
N GLY A 115 -5.81 -0.30 9.09
CA GLY A 115 -5.72 -1.17 7.90
C GLY A 115 -7.01 -1.88 7.54
#